data_AF-A0A1G8X6Q3-F1
#
_entry.id   AF-A0A1G8X6Q3-F1
#
_cell.length_a   1.000
_cell.length_b   1.000
_cell.length_c   1.000
_cell.angle_alpha   90.00
_cell.angle_beta   90.00
_cell.angle_gamma   90.00
#
_symmetry.space_group_name_H-M   'P 1'
#
loop_
_entity.id
_entity.type
_entity.pdbx_description
1 polymer ?
#
loop_
_entity_poly.entity_id
_entity_poly.type
_entity_poly.pdbx_seq_one_letter_code
_entity_poly.pdbx_strand_id
1 'polypeptide(L)'
;MFSQQIAIKLEIAAKRALNIKKNNSMAGVISVDFIENKQGAFTVLCACLAPYYLNATDEERITLDDLIQRYSYLQDCSIESYYKGTDRAAEELKLLLDDLGVQSPD
;
A
#
# COMPACT_ATOMS: atom_id res chain seq x y z
N MET A 1 -1.68 -6.53 -18.40
CA MET A 1 -2.85 -5.63 -18.41
C MET A 1 -3.58 -5.66 -17.07
N PHE A 2 -4.07 -6.81 -16.59
CA PHE A 2 -4.75 -6.90 -15.29
C PHE A 2 -3.80 -6.66 -14.09
N SER A 3 -2.61 -7.25 -14.12
CA SER A 3 -1.52 -7.03 -13.14
C SER A 3 -1.15 -5.55 -12.98
N GLN A 4 -0.96 -4.86 -14.10
CA GLN A 4 -0.61 -3.45 -14.13
C GLN A 4 -1.71 -2.56 -13.54
N GLN A 5 -2.99 -2.85 -13.79
CA GLN A 5 -4.11 -2.12 -13.19
C GLN A 5 -4.12 -2.27 -11.67
N ILE A 6 -3.85 -3.48 -11.16
CA ILE A 6 -3.74 -3.74 -9.71
C ILE A 6 -2.57 -2.95 -9.11
N ALA A 7 -1.41 -2.96 -9.77
CA ALA A 7 -0.26 -2.20 -9.31
C ALA A 7 -0.51 -0.68 -9.31
N ILE A 8 -1.23 -0.16 -10.31
CA ILE A 8 -1.66 1.26 -10.35
C ILE A 8 -2.57 1.60 -9.16
N LYS A 9 -3.54 0.73 -8.82
CA LYS A 9 -4.43 0.98 -7.68
C LYS A 9 -3.64 1.14 -6.38
N LEU A 10 -2.71 0.23 -6.11
CA LEU A 10 -1.88 0.30 -4.91
C LEU A 10 -0.96 1.52 -4.93
N GLU A 11 -0.36 1.85 -6.08
CA GLU A 11 0.46 3.05 -6.22
C GLU A 11 -0.32 4.32 -5.88
N ILE A 12 -1.55 4.47 -6.39
CA ILE A 12 -2.41 5.64 -6.12
C ILE A 12 -2.72 5.74 -4.63
N ALA A 13 -3.14 4.64 -3.99
CA ALA A 13 -3.45 4.63 -2.56
C ALA A 13 -2.21 4.96 -1.71
N ALA A 14 -1.04 4.39 -2.05
CA ALA A 14 0.21 4.67 -1.36
C ALA A 14 0.70 6.11 -1.56
N LYS A 15 0.55 6.68 -2.77
CA LYS A 15 0.86 8.10 -3.02
C LYS A 15 -0.05 9.03 -2.21
N ARG A 16 -1.34 8.69 -2.08
CA ARG A 16 -2.28 9.42 -1.21
C ARG A 16 -1.84 9.37 0.25
N ALA A 17 -1.57 8.18 0.78
CA ALA A 17 -1.11 7.98 2.15
C ALA A 17 0.16 8.79 2.48
N LEU A 18 1.06 8.92 1.51
CA LEU A 18 2.35 9.60 1.67
C LEU A 18 2.36 11.05 1.17
N ASN A 19 1.23 11.57 0.70
CA ASN A 19 1.13 12.88 0.03
C ASN A 19 2.21 13.10 -1.06
N ILE A 20 2.44 12.08 -1.89
CA ILE A 20 3.43 12.09 -2.97
C ILE A 20 2.77 12.59 -4.25
N LYS A 21 3.25 13.73 -4.77
CA LYS A 21 2.79 14.31 -6.04
C LYS A 21 3.64 13.93 -7.26
N LYS A 22 4.91 13.58 -7.03
CA LYS A 22 5.88 13.31 -8.11
C LYS A 22 6.06 11.83 -8.34
N ASN A 23 6.18 11.45 -9.61
CA ASN A 23 6.63 10.12 -9.99
C ASN A 23 8.07 9.89 -9.54
N ASN A 24 8.43 8.61 -9.36
CA ASN A 24 9.77 8.19 -8.94
C ASN A 24 10.21 8.70 -7.54
N SER A 25 9.24 9.09 -6.70
CA SER A 25 9.50 9.41 -5.30
C SER A 25 9.96 8.16 -4.52
N MET A 26 10.66 8.35 -3.41
CA MET A 26 11.27 7.27 -2.63
C MET A 26 12.11 6.31 -3.49
N ALA A 27 12.93 6.86 -4.39
CA ALA A 27 13.76 6.10 -5.33
C ALA A 27 12.99 5.05 -6.16
N GLY A 28 11.71 5.32 -6.44
CA GLY A 28 10.85 4.44 -7.24
C GLY A 28 10.20 3.29 -6.46
N VAL A 29 10.32 3.24 -5.13
CA VAL A 29 9.64 2.20 -4.32
C VAL A 29 8.12 2.30 -4.45
N ILE A 30 7.58 3.52 -4.45
CA ILE A 30 6.15 3.76 -4.66
C ILE A 30 5.89 3.94 -6.16
N SER A 31 6.01 2.83 -6.91
CA SER A 31 5.77 2.82 -8.36
C SER A 31 5.14 1.51 -8.84
N VAL A 32 4.42 1.60 -9.96
CA VAL A 32 3.88 0.43 -10.67
C VAL A 32 4.97 -0.60 -10.97
N ASP A 33 6.13 -0.15 -11.45
CA ASP A 33 7.24 -1.05 -11.80
C ASP A 33 7.74 -1.85 -10.59
N PHE A 34 7.89 -1.19 -9.45
CA PHE A 34 8.31 -1.85 -8.22
C PHE A 34 7.26 -2.86 -7.73
N ILE A 35 5.98 -2.51 -7.81
CA ILE A 35 4.88 -3.38 -7.39
C ILE A 35 4.72 -4.57 -8.35
N GLU A 36 4.76 -4.36 -9.66
CA GLU A 36 4.50 -5.41 -10.64
C GLU A 36 5.72 -6.29 -10.89
N ASN A 37 6.89 -5.70 -11.14
CA ASN A 37 8.06 -6.44 -11.62
C ASN A 37 8.98 -6.91 -10.49
N LYS A 38 8.98 -6.23 -9.34
CA LYS A 38 9.78 -6.62 -8.17
C LYS A 38 8.97 -7.24 -7.05
N GLN A 39 7.67 -7.46 -7.28
CA GLN A 39 6.73 -8.00 -6.28
C GLN A 39 6.76 -7.22 -4.95
N GLY A 40 6.91 -5.90 -5.04
CA GLY A 40 7.16 -5.03 -3.89
C GLY A 40 5.93 -4.56 -3.11
N ALA A 41 4.74 -5.12 -3.32
CA ALA A 41 3.49 -4.63 -2.71
C ALA A 41 3.56 -4.55 -1.18
N PHE A 42 4.13 -5.56 -0.51
CA PHE A 42 4.23 -5.54 0.94
C PHE A 42 5.12 -4.39 1.46
N THR A 43 6.25 -4.15 0.80
CA THR A 43 7.14 -3.03 1.12
C THR A 43 6.43 -1.70 0.93
N VAL A 44 5.62 -1.56 -0.12
CA VAL A 44 4.82 -0.36 -0.36
C VAL A 44 3.78 -0.16 0.74
N LEU A 45 3.09 -1.22 1.17
CA LEU A 45 2.14 -1.16 2.29
C LEU A 45 2.81 -0.72 3.59
N CYS A 46 3.96 -1.32 3.92
CA CYS A 46 4.72 -0.92 5.11
C CYS A 46 5.14 0.55 5.05
N ALA A 47 5.68 0.98 3.90
CA ALA A 47 6.13 2.35 3.70
C ALA A 47 4.98 3.36 3.84
N CYS A 48 3.81 3.07 3.26
CA CYS A 48 2.69 4.00 3.31
C CYS A 48 1.99 4.04 4.67
N LEU A 49 2.02 2.96 5.45
CA LEU A 49 1.45 2.95 6.80
C LEU A 49 2.39 3.52 7.87
N ALA A 50 3.72 3.50 7.64
CA ALA A 50 4.70 3.93 8.64
C ALA A 50 4.41 5.30 9.28
N PRO A 51 3.98 6.36 8.55
CA PRO A 51 3.67 7.65 9.17
C PRO A 51 2.53 7.61 10.18
N TYR A 52 1.56 6.70 10.00
CA TYR A 52 0.38 6.59 10.85
C TYR A 52 0.72 5.97 12.22
N TYR A 53 1.83 5.23 12.34
CA TYR A 53 2.29 4.72 13.63
C TYR A 53 2.89 5.78 14.57
N LEU A 54 3.28 6.96 14.06
CA LEU A 54 4.02 7.93 14.88
C LEU A 54 3.17 8.47 16.03
N ASN A 55 1.88 8.72 15.78
CA ASN A 55 0.94 9.30 16.75
C ASN A 55 -0.29 8.42 17.01
N ALA A 56 -0.29 7.18 16.52
CA ALA A 56 -1.41 6.26 16.72
C ALA A 56 -1.60 5.92 18.21
N THR A 57 -2.85 5.97 18.63
CA THR A 57 -3.36 5.35 19.86
C THR A 57 -3.18 3.83 19.81
N ASP A 58 -3.31 3.17 20.96
CA ASP A 58 -3.19 1.70 21.02
C ASP A 58 -4.25 0.99 20.15
N GLU A 59 -5.47 1.53 20.06
CA GLU A 59 -6.54 0.99 19.21
C GLU A 59 -6.23 1.15 17.71
N GLU A 60 -5.72 2.30 17.30
CA GLU A 60 -5.30 2.54 15.92
C GLU A 60 -4.10 1.64 15.54
N ARG A 61 -3.16 1.43 16.46
CA ARG A 61 -2.02 0.52 16.24
C ARG A 61 -2.48 -0.90 15.96
N ILE A 62 -3.47 -1.41 16.69
CA ILE A 62 -4.03 -2.76 16.45
C ILE A 62 -4.56 -2.86 15.01
N THR A 63 -5.25 -1.83 14.52
CA THR A 63 -5.78 -1.81 13.15
C THR A 63 -4.67 -1.79 12.11
N LEU A 64 -3.63 -0.98 12.33
CA LEU A 64 -2.47 -0.90 11.44
C LEU A 64 -1.67 -2.22 11.42
N ASP A 65 -1.45 -2.82 12.60
CA ASP A 65 -0.73 -4.07 12.76
C ASP A 65 -1.48 -5.23 12.09
N ASP A 66 -2.80 -5.30 12.25
CA ASP A 66 -3.64 -6.31 11.60
C ASP A 66 -3.55 -6.22 10.07
N LEU A 67 -3.56 -5.01 9.51
CA LEU A 67 -3.42 -4.82 8.06
C LEU A 67 -2.04 -5.28 7.57
N ILE A 68 -0.96 -4.93 8.27
CA ILE A 68 0.40 -5.39 7.93
C ILE A 68 0.51 -6.91 8.04
N GLN A 69 0.04 -7.49 9.14
CA GLN A 69 0.12 -8.92 9.38
C GLN A 69 -0.65 -9.71 8.32
N ARG A 70 -1.87 -9.26 7.97
CA ARG A 70 -2.73 -9.88 6.96
C ARG A 70 -2.07 -9.98 5.60
N TYR A 71 -1.27 -8.98 5.21
CA TYR A 71 -0.62 -8.92 3.90
C TYR A 71 0.86 -9.30 3.90
N SER A 72 1.41 -9.71 5.05
CA SER A 72 2.81 -10.15 5.19
C SER A 72 3.20 -11.28 4.23
N TYR A 73 2.27 -12.18 3.90
CA TYR A 73 2.49 -13.28 2.96
C TYR A 73 2.84 -12.82 1.54
N LEU A 74 2.56 -11.56 1.18
CA LEU A 74 2.91 -11.03 -0.15
C LEU A 74 4.43 -11.02 -0.40
N GLN A 75 5.26 -11.13 0.64
CA GLN A 75 6.71 -11.27 0.50
C GLN A 75 7.14 -12.62 -0.09
N ASP A 76 6.34 -13.67 0.13
CA ASP A 76 6.65 -15.03 -0.28
C ASP A 76 5.35 -15.78 -0.60
N CYS A 77 4.85 -15.56 -1.82
CA CYS A 77 3.66 -16.24 -2.31
C CYS A 77 3.72 -16.49 -3.82
N SER A 78 2.76 -17.27 -4.32
CA SER A 78 2.61 -17.47 -5.76
C SER A 78 2.22 -16.17 -6.45
N ILE A 79 2.56 -16.02 -7.72
CA ILE A 79 2.21 -14.81 -8.50
C ILE A 79 0.69 -14.57 -8.58
N GLU A 80 -0.11 -15.64 -8.58
CA GLU A 80 -1.57 -15.53 -8.58
C GLU A 80 -2.09 -14.99 -7.24
N SER A 81 -1.56 -15.53 -6.14
CA SER A 81 -1.85 -15.05 -4.78
C SER A 81 -1.40 -13.61 -4.59
N TYR A 82 -0.24 -13.25 -5.15
CA TYR A 82 0.34 -11.92 -5.09
C TYR A 82 -0.61 -10.88 -5.66
N TYR A 83 -1.10 -11.06 -6.88
CA TYR A 83 -2.00 -10.07 -7.50
C TYR A 83 -3.35 -10.01 -6.81
N LYS A 84 -3.93 -11.15 -6.42
CA LYS A 84 -5.18 -11.18 -5.65
C LYS A 84 -5.04 -10.46 -4.31
N GLY A 85 -3.94 -10.68 -3.61
CA GLY A 85 -3.65 -10.02 -2.35
C GLY A 85 -3.36 -8.53 -2.50
N THR A 86 -2.61 -8.15 -3.53
CA THR A 86 -2.29 -6.75 -3.85
C THR A 86 -3.54 -5.94 -4.16
N ASP A 87 -4.48 -6.48 -4.93
CA ASP A 87 -5.75 -5.81 -5.25
C ASP A 87 -6.58 -5.57 -3.98
N ARG A 88 -6.70 -6.60 -3.12
CA ARG A 88 -7.40 -6.47 -1.83
C ARG A 88 -6.72 -5.47 -0.90
N ALA A 89 -5.39 -5.50 -0.82
CA ALA A 89 -4.63 -4.57 0.01
C ALA A 89 -4.79 -3.11 -0.45
N ALA A 90 -4.88 -2.87 -1.76
CA ALA A 90 -5.14 -1.54 -2.29
C ALA A 90 -6.52 -1.01 -1.89
N GLU A 91 -7.57 -1.86 -1.95
CA GLU A 91 -8.92 -1.47 -1.53
C GLU A 91 -9.02 -1.26 -0.01
N GLU A 92 -8.42 -2.13 0.80
CA GLU A 92 -8.40 -1.96 2.26
C GLU A 92 -7.61 -0.72 2.68
N LEU A 93 -6.45 -0.47 2.06
CA LEU A 93 -5.68 0.76 2.30
C LEU A 93 -6.51 2.00 1.95
N LYS A 94 -7.22 1.98 0.82
CA LYS A 94 -8.10 3.09 0.43
C LYS A 94 -9.19 3.34 1.49
N LEU A 95 -9.85 2.29 1.96
CA LEU A 95 -10.88 2.40 2.99
C LEU A 95 -10.32 2.96 4.30
N LEU A 96 -9.14 2.51 4.72
CA LEU A 96 -8.44 3.06 5.88
C LEU A 96 -8.15 4.55 5.70
N LEU A 97 -7.65 4.97 4.53
CA LEU A 97 -7.37 6.38 4.24
C LEU A 97 -8.63 7.24 4.18
N ASP A 98 -9.76 6.68 3.75
CA ASP A 98 -11.06 7.34 3.78
C ASP A 98 -11.52 7.57 5.23
N ASP A 99 -11.41 6.56 6.09
CA ASP A 99 -11.75 6.64 7.52
C ASP A 99 -10.87 7.67 8.27
N LEU A 100 -9.58 7.70 7.94
CA LEU A 100 -8.62 8.67 8.46
C LEU A 100 -8.77 10.08 7.85
N GLY A 101 -9.67 10.29 6.90
CA GLY A 101 -9.90 11.59 6.25
C GLY A 101 -8.72 12.11 5.42
N VAL A 102 -7.81 11.23 5.00
CA VAL A 102 -6.61 11.58 4.24
C VAL A 102 -7.03 12.00 2.83
N GLN A 103 -6.71 13.21 2.38
CA GLN A 103 -7.10 13.64 1.03
C GLN A 103 -6.13 13.15 -0.04
N SER A 104 -6.63 12.97 -1.27
CA SER A 104 -5.77 12.71 -2.43
C SER A 104 -4.84 13.89 -2.67
N PRO A 105 -3.60 13.66 -3.13
CA PRO A 105 -2.69 14.74 -3.47
C PRO A 105 -3.22 15.46 -4.73
N ASP A 106 -3.38 16.78 -4.67
CA ASP A 106 -3.70 17.61 -5.86
C ASP A 106 -2.60 17.55 -6.92
#